data_AF-A0A0L0F6G8-F1
#
_entry.id   AF-A0A0L0F6G8-F1
#
_cell.length_a   1.000
_cell.length_b   1.000
_cell.length_c   1.000
_cell.angle_alpha   90.00
_cell.angle_beta   90.00
_cell.angle_gamma   90.00
#
_symmetry.space_group_name_H-M   'P 1'
#
loop_
_entity.id
_entity.type
_entity.pdbx_description
1 polymer ?
#
loop_
_entity_poly.entity_id
_entity_poly.type
_entity_poly.pdbx_seq_one_letter_code
_entity_poly.pdbx_strand_id
1 'polypeptide(L)'
;MRSLATENELVESIELPFQSSEGREIMGLAIGNPNAPMAVYINVGIHAREWIGPASVMFAIDQLLLDVIETPSLFQKTRMYITPVSNPDGYEYTWTATSTNPSPRMWRKNRRKSSEKFVE
;
A
#
# COMPACT_ATOMS: atom_id res chain seq x y z
N MET A 1 -6.01 -8.74 -0.50
CA MET A 1 -6.72 -7.45 -0.69
C MET A 1 -7.97 -7.62 -1.56
N ARG A 2 -7.88 -8.01 -2.84
CA ARG A 2 -9.06 -8.12 -3.72
C ARG A 2 -10.16 -9.10 -3.25
N SER A 3 -9.83 -10.19 -2.53
CA SER A 3 -10.82 -11.18 -2.11
C SER A 3 -11.61 -10.83 -0.85
N LEU A 4 -11.18 -9.83 -0.06
CA LEU A 4 -11.80 -9.47 1.23
C LEU A 4 -12.68 -8.21 1.14
N ALA A 5 -12.52 -7.40 0.08
CA ALA A 5 -13.26 -6.15 -0.08
C ALA A 5 -14.67 -6.33 -0.66
N THR A 6 -15.02 -7.52 -1.15
CA THR A 6 -16.16 -7.68 -2.07
C THR A 6 -17.53 -7.77 -1.38
N GLU A 7 -17.59 -7.79 -0.04
CA GLU A 7 -18.83 -8.07 0.70
C GLU A 7 -19.26 -6.96 1.69
N ASN A 8 -18.53 -5.83 1.76
CA ASN A 8 -18.83 -4.76 2.73
C ASN A 8 -18.74 -3.36 2.10
N GLU A 9 -19.83 -2.59 2.16
CA GLU A 9 -19.92 -1.23 1.60
C GLU A 9 -18.93 -0.22 2.23
N LEU A 10 -18.39 -0.54 3.41
CA LEU A 10 -17.36 0.27 4.08
C LEU A 10 -15.95 -0.08 3.61
N VAL A 11 -15.77 -1.07 2.77
CA VAL A 11 -14.45 -1.55 2.32
C VAL A 11 -14.36 -1.51 0.81
N GLU A 12 -13.34 -0.85 0.28
CA GLU A 12 -13.12 -0.71 -1.16
C GLU A 12 -11.64 -0.90 -1.48
N SER A 13 -11.34 -1.76 -2.48
CA SER A 13 -9.98 -1.79 -3.04
C SER A 13 -9.79 -0.58 -3.94
N ILE A 14 -8.72 0.17 -3.71
CA ILE A 14 -8.40 1.37 -4.49
C ILE A 14 -7.10 1.16 -5.27
N GLU A 15 -7.02 1.80 -6.42
CA GLU A 15 -5.81 1.96 -7.20
C GLU A 15 -5.47 3.45 -7.23
N LEU A 16 -4.21 3.80 -6.94
CA LEU A 16 -3.77 5.19 -7.02
C LEU A 16 -3.72 5.61 -8.50
N PRO A 17 -3.98 6.89 -8.83
CA PRO A 17 -4.04 7.37 -10.21
C PRO A 17 -2.66 7.44 -10.91
N PHE A 18 -1.63 6.86 -10.33
CA PHE A 18 -0.25 6.89 -10.82
C PHE A 18 0.37 5.50 -10.75
N GLN A 19 1.24 5.23 -11.73
CA GLN A 19 2.06 4.02 -11.76
C GLN A 19 3.47 4.31 -11.24
N SER A 20 4.15 3.26 -10.82
CA SER A 20 5.56 3.32 -10.46
C SER A 20 6.46 3.59 -11.68
N SER A 21 7.76 3.80 -11.44
CA SER A 21 8.73 4.03 -12.52
C SER A 21 8.86 2.87 -13.51
N GLU A 22 8.61 1.64 -13.07
CA GLU A 22 8.63 0.44 -13.92
C GLU A 22 7.20 0.02 -14.35
N GLY A 23 6.19 0.88 -14.16
CA GLY A 23 4.83 0.68 -14.68
C GLY A 23 3.90 -0.19 -13.80
N ARG A 24 4.23 -0.39 -12.52
CA ARG A 24 3.38 -1.15 -11.59
C ARG A 24 2.26 -0.27 -11.03
N GLU A 25 1.06 -0.82 -10.98
CA GLU A 25 -0.07 -0.25 -10.24
C GLU A 25 0.27 -0.14 -8.75
N ILE A 26 -0.13 0.96 -8.11
CA ILE A 26 0.02 1.13 -6.66
C ILE A 26 -1.37 0.90 -6.04
N MET A 27 -1.50 -0.22 -5.34
CA MET A 27 -2.77 -0.65 -4.75
C MET A 27 -2.89 -0.22 -3.29
N GLY A 28 -4.11 0.08 -2.90
CA GLY A 28 -4.48 0.35 -1.52
C GLY A 28 -5.86 -0.19 -1.15
N LEU A 29 -6.29 0.15 0.05
CA LEU A 29 -7.60 -0.17 0.58
C LEU A 29 -8.20 1.08 1.23
N ALA A 30 -9.45 1.38 0.90
CA ALA A 30 -10.25 2.37 1.61
C ALA A 30 -11.18 1.66 2.61
N ILE A 31 -11.16 2.09 3.87
CA ILE A 31 -11.93 1.51 4.97
C ILE A 31 -12.71 2.63 5.68
N GLY A 32 -14.02 2.42 5.89
CA GLY A 32 -14.94 3.32 6.59
C GLY A 32 -15.88 4.07 5.65
N ASN A 33 -16.67 4.99 6.19
CA ASN A 33 -17.77 5.60 5.43
C ASN A 33 -17.25 6.46 4.25
N PRO A 34 -17.67 6.19 2.99
CA PRO A 34 -17.34 7.01 1.81
C PRO A 34 -17.60 8.51 1.96
N ASN A 35 -18.62 8.87 2.75
CA ASN A 35 -19.06 10.24 3.00
C ASN A 35 -18.59 10.78 4.37
N ALA A 36 -17.59 10.14 4.97
CA ALA A 36 -17.04 10.57 6.24
C ALA A 36 -16.50 12.00 6.17
N PRO A 37 -16.72 12.83 7.21
CA PRO A 37 -16.18 14.19 7.27
C PRO A 37 -14.65 14.24 7.46
N MET A 38 -14.03 13.12 7.88
CA MET A 38 -12.59 13.02 8.10
C MET A 38 -11.98 11.93 7.23
N ALA A 39 -10.85 12.26 6.59
CA ALA A 39 -10.05 11.31 5.83
C ALA A 39 -8.66 11.15 6.48
N VAL A 40 -8.19 9.91 6.54
CA VAL A 40 -6.84 9.57 7.02
C VAL A 40 -6.13 8.82 5.91
N TYR A 41 -4.92 9.24 5.54
CA TYR A 41 -4.09 8.52 4.58
C TYR A 41 -2.89 7.91 5.28
N ILE A 42 -2.70 6.61 5.09
CA ILE A 42 -1.61 5.82 5.68
C ILE A 42 -0.82 5.20 4.53
N ASN A 43 0.42 5.63 4.33
CA ASN A 43 1.29 5.09 3.32
C ASN A 43 2.49 4.38 3.96
N VAL A 44 2.78 3.18 3.48
CA VAL A 44 3.82 2.31 4.04
C VAL A 44 4.72 1.79 2.94
N GLY A 45 5.93 1.32 3.28
CA GLY A 45 6.85 0.74 2.30
C GLY A 45 7.41 1.75 1.29
N ILE A 46 7.49 3.03 1.65
CA ILE A 46 8.13 4.06 0.80
C ILE A 46 9.63 3.76 0.62
N HIS A 47 10.27 3.25 1.67
CA HIS A 47 11.61 2.68 1.60
C HIS A 47 11.54 1.17 1.41
N ALA A 48 12.10 0.71 0.30
CA ALA A 48 11.97 -0.67 -0.15
C ALA A 48 12.43 -1.73 0.87
N ARG A 49 13.55 -1.51 1.56
CA ARG A 49 14.14 -2.46 2.52
C ARG A 49 13.43 -2.58 3.87
N GLU A 50 12.47 -1.70 4.16
CA GLU A 50 11.80 -1.63 5.47
C GLU A 50 10.62 -2.61 5.53
N TRP A 51 10.90 -3.90 5.30
CA TRP A 51 9.90 -4.97 5.13
C TRP A 51 8.92 -5.14 6.28
N ILE A 52 9.32 -4.75 7.50
CA ILE A 52 8.41 -4.80 8.65
C ILE A 52 7.21 -3.87 8.49
N GLY A 53 7.37 -2.73 7.79
CA GLY A 53 6.28 -1.80 7.53
C GLY A 53 5.13 -2.47 6.77
N PRO A 54 5.36 -2.94 5.52
CA PRO A 54 4.34 -3.65 4.75
C PRO A 54 3.75 -4.85 5.49
N ALA A 55 4.57 -5.63 6.22
CA ALA A 55 4.06 -6.77 7.00
C ALA A 55 3.11 -6.32 8.13
N SER A 56 3.50 -5.32 8.93
CA SER A 56 2.70 -4.82 10.05
C SER A 56 1.41 -4.15 9.59
N VAL A 57 1.43 -3.38 8.50
CA VAL A 57 0.20 -2.74 8.01
C VAL A 57 -0.77 -3.76 7.41
N MET A 58 -0.27 -4.84 6.78
CA MET A 58 -1.13 -5.92 6.31
C MET A 58 -1.84 -6.63 7.47
N PHE A 59 -1.15 -6.85 8.59
CA PHE A 59 -1.77 -7.37 9.81
C PHE A 59 -2.79 -6.38 10.39
N ALA A 60 -2.46 -5.09 10.46
CA ALA A 60 -3.39 -4.09 10.96
C ALA A 60 -4.65 -3.97 10.09
N ILE A 61 -4.52 -4.06 8.77
CA ILE A 61 -5.65 -4.10 7.84
C ILE A 61 -6.55 -5.29 8.15
N ASP A 62 -5.98 -6.48 8.35
CA ASP A 62 -6.75 -7.69 8.68
C ASP A 62 -7.59 -7.50 9.96
N GLN A 63 -7.00 -6.93 11.01
CA GLN A 63 -7.72 -6.60 12.25
C GLN A 63 -8.80 -5.54 12.03
N LEU A 64 -8.49 -4.47 11.28
CA LEU A 64 -9.47 -3.42 10.96
C LEU A 64 -10.66 -3.97 10.16
N LEU A 65 -10.45 -4.95 9.27
CA LEU A 65 -11.53 -5.57 8.52
C LEU A 65 -12.48 -6.37 9.42
N LEU A 66 -11.95 -7.04 10.45
CA LEU A 66 -12.77 -7.69 11.48
C LEU A 66 -13.57 -6.65 12.28
N ASP A 67 -12.92 -5.57 12.73
CA ASP A 67 -13.56 -4.50 13.50
C ASP A 67 -14.67 -3.79 12.70
N VAL A 68 -14.51 -3.65 11.38
CA VAL A 68 -15.53 -3.06 10.50
C VAL A 68 -16.78 -3.93 10.40
N ILE A 69 -16.62 -5.26 10.48
CA ILE A 69 -17.74 -6.20 10.46
C ILE A 69 -18.42 -6.23 11.84
N GLU A 70 -17.64 -6.29 12.92
CA GLU A 70 -18.16 -6.41 14.28
C GLU A 70 -18.74 -5.08 14.81
N THR A 71 -18.10 -3.96 14.48
CA THR A 71 -18.43 -2.63 15.03
C THR A 71 -18.43 -1.52 13.95
N PRO A 72 -19.27 -1.62 12.90
CA PRO A 72 -19.30 -0.67 11.77
C PRO A 72 -19.62 0.78 12.17
N SER A 73 -20.23 1.00 13.34
CA SER A 73 -20.55 2.33 13.86
C SER A 73 -19.30 3.17 14.17
N LEU A 74 -18.16 2.53 14.50
CA LEU A 74 -16.90 3.23 14.76
C LEU A 74 -16.32 3.92 13.52
N PHE A 75 -16.68 3.43 12.33
CA PHE A 75 -16.12 3.88 11.06
C PHE A 75 -17.02 4.91 10.32
N GLN A 76 -18.06 5.43 10.98
CA GLN A 76 -19.01 6.35 10.36
C GLN A 76 -18.46 7.76 10.12
N LYS A 77 -17.52 8.20 10.96
CA LYS A 77 -16.97 9.57 10.92
C LYS A 77 -15.61 9.68 10.23
N THR A 78 -15.01 8.55 9.84
CA THR A 78 -13.66 8.49 9.31
C THR A 78 -13.60 7.56 8.11
N ARG A 79 -12.88 7.97 7.06
CA ARG A 79 -12.43 7.10 5.98
C ARG A 79 -10.92 7.01 5.98
N MET A 80 -10.40 5.81 6.09
CA MET A 80 -8.96 5.53 6.02
C MET A 80 -8.62 5.05 4.62
N TYR A 81 -7.55 5.59 4.04
CA TYR A 81 -6.96 5.17 2.77
C TYR A 81 -5.58 4.62 3.08
N ILE A 82 -5.36 3.34 2.84
CA ILE A 82 -4.14 2.64 3.27
C ILE A 82 -3.42 2.09 2.04
N THR A 83 -2.17 2.49 1.84
CA THR A 83 -1.28 1.97 0.77
C THR A 83 -0.15 1.16 1.40
N PRO A 84 -0.22 -0.18 1.36
CA PRO A 84 0.75 -1.03 2.06
C PRO A 84 2.17 -0.98 1.48
N VAL A 85 2.27 -0.78 0.17
CA VAL A 85 3.56 -0.71 -0.55
C VAL A 85 3.54 0.49 -1.50
N SER A 86 4.10 1.61 -1.04
CA SER A 86 4.17 2.86 -1.81
C SER A 86 5.28 2.86 -2.86
N ASN A 87 6.28 1.99 -2.72
CA ASN A 87 7.41 1.85 -3.65
C ASN A 87 7.48 0.40 -4.14
N PRO A 88 6.56 -0.02 -5.03
CA PRO A 88 6.47 -1.41 -5.46
C PRO A 88 7.72 -1.88 -6.20
N ASP A 89 8.31 -1.05 -7.07
CA ASP A 89 9.51 -1.41 -7.83
C ASP A 89 10.72 -1.65 -6.92
N GLY A 90 10.94 -0.72 -5.98
CA GLY A 90 12.03 -0.85 -5.03
C GLY A 90 11.81 -2.05 -4.13
N TYR A 91 10.58 -2.25 -3.63
CA TYR A 91 10.23 -3.39 -2.79
C TYR A 91 10.50 -4.70 -3.53
N GLU A 92 10.00 -4.88 -4.74
CA GLU A 92 10.25 -6.08 -5.55
C GLU A 92 11.74 -6.31 -5.78
N TYR A 93 12.49 -5.25 -6.12
CA TYR A 93 13.94 -5.34 -6.28
C TYR A 93 14.63 -5.91 -5.05
N THR A 94 14.19 -5.59 -3.83
CA THR A 94 14.82 -6.13 -2.61
C THR A 94 14.70 -7.65 -2.47
N TRP A 95 13.79 -8.30 -3.20
CA TRP A 95 13.60 -9.75 -3.23
C TRP A 95 14.38 -10.46 -4.33
N THR A 96 15.02 -9.74 -5.25
CA THR A 96 15.72 -10.34 -6.41
C THR A 96 17.17 -10.73 -6.11
N ALA A 97 17.50 -11.05 -4.85
CA ALA A 97 18.84 -11.45 -4.49
C ALA A 97 19.25 -12.74 -5.23
N THR A 98 20.43 -12.73 -5.82
CA THR A 98 21.03 -13.91 -6.46
C THR A 98 22.40 -14.20 -5.85
N SER A 99 22.98 -15.37 -6.15
CA SER A 99 24.36 -15.69 -5.74
C SER A 99 25.39 -14.68 -6.29
N THR A 100 25.07 -14.00 -7.39
CA THR A 100 25.93 -13.00 -8.04
C THR A 100 25.54 -11.55 -7.71
N ASN A 101 24.39 -11.32 -7.10
CA ASN A 101 23.94 -10.01 -6.64
C ASN A 101 23.23 -10.12 -5.28
N PRO A 102 23.98 -10.20 -4.16
CA PRO A 102 23.42 -10.36 -2.82
C PRO A 102 22.97 -9.03 -2.18
N SER A 103 23.30 -7.88 -2.79
CA SER A 103 23.01 -6.54 -2.24
C SER A 103 21.57 -6.01 -2.36
N PRO A 104 20.63 -6.54 -3.17
CA PRO A 104 19.35 -5.85 -3.39
C PRO A 104 18.54 -5.67 -2.11
N ARG A 105 18.72 -6.53 -1.10
CA ARG A 105 18.03 -6.45 0.20
C ARG A 105 18.18 -5.07 0.88
N MET A 106 19.28 -4.37 0.66
CA MET A 106 19.57 -3.07 1.30
C MET A 106 19.09 -1.86 0.48
N TRP A 107 18.44 -2.10 -0.65
CA TRP A 107 17.91 -1.04 -1.51
C TRP A 107 16.82 -0.22 -0.79
N ARG A 108 16.87 1.10 -0.94
CA ARG A 108 15.94 2.04 -0.27
C ARG A 108 15.09 2.86 -1.24
N LYS A 109 15.65 3.23 -2.39
CA LYS A 109 15.09 4.23 -3.32
C LYS A 109 14.01 3.62 -4.25
N ASN A 110 13.43 4.45 -5.11
CA ASN A 110 12.68 3.98 -6.27
C ASN A 110 13.62 3.34 -7.33
N ARG A 111 13.07 2.92 -8.48
CA ARG A 111 13.80 2.23 -9.56
C ARG A 111 13.91 3.03 -10.87
N ARG A 112 13.58 4.33 -10.84
CA ARG A 112 13.75 5.23 -11.98
C ARG A 112 15.19 5.21 -12.48
N LYS A 113 15.39 5.17 -13.80
CA LYS A 113 16.73 5.23 -14.39
C LYS A 113 17.21 6.68 -14.42
N SER A 114 18.48 6.89 -14.07
CA SER A 114 19.06 8.24 -14.00
C SER A 114 19.07 8.98 -15.35
N SER A 115 18.95 8.28 -16.48
CA SER A 115 18.90 8.85 -17.83
C SER A 115 17.49 9.26 -18.28
N GLU A 116 16.45 8.93 -17.52
CA GLU A 116 15.07 9.30 -17.86
C GLU A 116 14.83 10.78 -17.53
N LYS A 117 14.49 11.59 -18.53
CA LYS A 117 14.11 13.00 -18.34
C LYS A 117 12.83 13.08 -17.50
N PHE A 118 12.71 14.15 -16.69
CA PHE A 118 11.43 14.46 -16.05
C PHE A 118 10.41 14.80 -17.15
N VAL A 119 9.27 14.15 -17.11
CA VAL A 119 8.09 14.52 -17.90
C VAL A 119 7.14 15.18 -16.90
N GLU A 120 6.88 16.47 -17.10
CA GLU A 120 5.88 17.24 -16.35
C GLU A 120 4.46 16.83 -16.73
#